data_AF-A0A1Z4LIN2-F1
#
_entry.id   AF-A0A1Z4LIN2-F1
#
_cell.length_a   1.000
_cell.length_b   1.000
_cell.length_c   1.000
_cell.angle_alpha   90.00
_cell.angle_beta   90.00
_cell.angle_gamma   90.00
#
_symmetry.space_group_name_H-M   'P 1'
#
loop_
_entity.id
_entity.type
_entity.pdbx_description
1 polymer ?
#
loop_
_entity_poly.entity_id
_entity_poly.type
_entity_poly.pdbx_seq_one_letter_code
_entity_poly.pdbx_strand_id
1 'polypeptide(L)'
;MNKETKKVLGTLELLLESCRCINIPGHEDGGYIYPFVWEESKQSRFNTFYFSLTQGWLKLTDTNVVRHNWQEMKYVISFERFNLNTEELKHKSTIVTDLFQLLKGNLQEFKTFNLKTSYNWENSVGLVVGKTTDGDSIGVCPTIYTETYIPQKQIYRTWQNQELDLDNLGENTKSVVSEIEAIISEFGAISLQGGDIDNYNCDHDYRIVYAAGKTKKSAVEKVLQSTGILEVSQFHSFYPDKQYFQEWQFVDEPDEQELMHQKYTQINQFFNQTFSNVMMYRFSFWKLENIYIIGETQSSDWIGIHINSDFVYNP
;
A
#
# COMPACT_ATOMS: atom_id res chain seq x y z
N MET A 1 -15.49 6.79 -21.86
CA MET A 1 -15.93 7.69 -20.79
C MET A 1 -17.30 8.28 -21.12
N ASN A 2 -18.29 8.02 -20.26
CA ASN A 2 -19.65 8.53 -20.43
C ASN A 2 -19.74 10.02 -20.06
N LYS A 3 -20.92 10.63 -20.30
CA LYS A 3 -21.15 12.07 -20.10
C LYS A 3 -21.11 12.49 -18.63
N GLU A 4 -21.58 11.64 -17.72
CA GLU A 4 -21.59 11.91 -16.28
C GLU A 4 -20.16 11.91 -15.73
N THR A 5 -19.38 10.87 -16.03
CA THR A 5 -17.96 10.76 -15.66
C THR A 5 -17.17 11.97 -16.14
N LYS A 6 -17.40 12.44 -17.39
CA LYS A 6 -16.78 13.67 -17.93
C LYS A 6 -17.14 14.92 -17.12
N LYS A 7 -18.39 15.05 -16.68
CA LYS A 7 -18.85 16.22 -15.91
C LYS A 7 -18.20 16.24 -14.52
N VAL A 8 -18.21 15.10 -13.84
CA VAL A 8 -17.60 14.94 -12.52
C VAL A 8 -16.09 15.22 -12.59
N LEU A 9 -15.39 14.61 -13.55
CA LEU A 9 -13.96 14.83 -13.77
C LEU A 9 -13.64 16.31 -14.07
N GLY A 10 -14.40 16.95 -14.98
CA GLY A 10 -14.16 18.36 -15.33
C GLY A 10 -14.43 19.33 -14.17
N THR A 11 -15.37 19.02 -13.28
CA THR A 11 -15.58 19.82 -12.06
C THR A 11 -14.44 19.63 -11.08
N LEU A 12 -13.95 18.41 -10.92
CA LEU A 12 -12.81 18.11 -10.06
C LEU A 12 -11.53 18.80 -10.58
N GLU A 13 -11.27 18.76 -11.89
CA GLU A 13 -10.14 19.47 -12.52
C GLU A 13 -10.12 20.95 -12.16
N LEU A 14 -11.26 21.64 -12.25
CA LEU A 14 -11.40 23.06 -11.89
C LEU A 14 -11.13 23.33 -10.41
N LEU A 15 -11.59 22.44 -9.51
CA LEU A 15 -11.31 22.57 -8.08
C LEU A 15 -9.80 22.43 -7.79
N LEU A 16 -9.16 21.46 -8.44
CA LEU A 16 -7.74 21.15 -8.26
C LEU A 16 -6.79 22.16 -8.90
N GLU A 17 -7.20 22.91 -9.93
CA GLU A 17 -6.39 23.97 -10.52
C GLU A 17 -5.89 24.98 -9.48
N SER A 18 -6.71 25.23 -8.46
CA SER A 18 -6.41 26.16 -7.37
C SER A 18 -5.67 25.51 -6.18
N CYS A 19 -5.56 24.18 -6.14
CA CYS A 19 -5.07 23.40 -5.01
C CYS A 19 -4.26 22.18 -5.49
N ARG A 20 -3.05 22.44 -5.98
CA ARG A 20 -2.18 21.42 -6.60
C ARG A 20 -1.20 20.75 -5.65
N CYS A 21 -1.04 21.27 -4.44
CA CYS A 21 -0.09 20.76 -3.46
C CYS A 21 -0.78 20.41 -2.15
N ILE A 22 -0.29 19.35 -1.51
CA ILE A 22 -0.64 18.94 -0.15
C ILE A 22 0.65 18.66 0.60
N ASN A 23 0.76 19.12 1.83
CA ASN A 23 1.88 18.69 2.67
C ASN A 23 1.75 17.19 2.93
N ILE A 24 2.81 16.38 2.88
CA ILE A 24 2.77 15.02 3.42
C ILE A 24 3.92 14.91 4.41
N PRO A 25 3.67 14.63 5.70
CA PRO A 25 4.75 14.52 6.67
C PRO A 25 5.80 13.50 6.23
N GLY A 26 7.07 13.89 6.30
CA GLY A 26 8.19 13.12 5.74
C GLY A 26 8.44 13.36 4.25
N HIS A 27 7.68 14.22 3.57
CA HIS A 27 7.92 14.60 2.18
C HIS A 27 8.05 16.10 2.07
N GLU A 28 9.29 16.59 2.12
CA GLU A 28 9.59 18.02 2.28
C GLU A 28 9.13 18.89 1.10
N ASP A 29 9.14 18.33 -0.12
CA ASP A 29 8.59 18.98 -1.31
C ASP A 29 7.04 18.89 -1.39
N GLY A 30 6.41 18.25 -0.41
CA GLY A 30 4.98 17.94 -0.39
C GLY A 30 4.59 16.87 -1.42
N GLY A 31 3.28 16.67 -1.54
CA GLY A 31 2.66 15.86 -2.57
C GLY A 31 1.93 16.72 -3.60
N TYR A 32 1.86 16.23 -4.83
CA TYR A 32 1.08 16.84 -5.90
C TYR A 32 -0.27 16.15 -6.04
N ILE A 33 -1.30 16.94 -6.29
CA ILE A 33 -2.67 16.48 -6.42
C ILE A 33 -3.08 16.48 -7.90
N TYR A 34 -3.56 15.34 -8.39
CA TYR A 34 -4.05 15.16 -9.75
C TYR A 34 -5.47 14.60 -9.77
N PRO A 35 -6.28 14.94 -10.79
CA PRO A 35 -7.51 14.23 -11.05
C PRO A 35 -7.20 12.79 -11.47
N PHE A 36 -8.03 11.85 -11.02
CA PHE A 36 -7.91 10.43 -11.31
C PHE A 36 -9.22 9.86 -11.83
N VAL A 37 -9.12 8.97 -12.81
CA VAL A 37 -10.24 8.20 -13.35
C VAL A 37 -9.82 6.77 -13.64
N TRP A 38 -10.69 5.83 -13.27
CA TRP A 38 -10.61 4.43 -13.64
C TRP A 38 -11.92 4.03 -14.32
N GLU A 39 -11.85 3.79 -15.63
CA GLU A 39 -13.02 3.47 -16.44
C GLU A 39 -13.26 1.96 -16.44
N GLU A 40 -14.34 1.50 -15.80
CA GLU A 40 -14.63 0.06 -15.67
C GLU A 40 -14.77 -0.61 -17.05
N SER A 41 -15.39 0.09 -18.00
CA SER A 41 -15.54 -0.39 -19.39
C SER A 41 -14.21 -0.67 -20.11
N LYS A 42 -13.09 -0.10 -19.63
CA LYS A 42 -11.75 -0.31 -20.21
C LYS A 42 -10.88 -1.21 -19.35
N GLN A 43 -11.02 -1.13 -18.03
CA GLN A 43 -10.06 -1.69 -17.08
C GLN A 43 -10.68 -2.72 -16.13
N SER A 44 -11.94 -3.11 -16.33
CA SER A 44 -12.77 -3.90 -15.41
C SER A 44 -13.00 -3.22 -14.06
N ARG A 45 -13.80 -3.83 -13.19
CA ARG A 45 -14.07 -3.29 -11.85
C ARG A 45 -12.78 -3.06 -11.06
N PHE A 46 -12.67 -1.86 -10.47
CA PHE A 46 -11.53 -1.49 -9.65
C PHE A 46 -11.28 -2.51 -8.54
N ASN A 47 -10.02 -2.89 -8.37
CA ASN A 47 -9.52 -3.64 -7.22
C ASN A 47 -8.01 -3.41 -7.12
N THR A 48 -7.49 -3.41 -5.90
CA THR A 48 -6.10 -3.10 -5.58
C THR A 48 -5.13 -4.01 -6.33
N PHE A 49 -5.42 -5.31 -6.45
CA PHE A 49 -4.54 -6.24 -7.18
C PHE A 49 -4.36 -5.89 -8.66
N TYR A 50 -5.44 -5.71 -9.43
CA TYR A 50 -5.33 -5.31 -10.83
C TYR A 50 -4.78 -3.90 -10.98
N PHE A 51 -5.15 -3.00 -10.06
CA PHE A 51 -4.60 -1.67 -10.04
C PHE A 51 -3.08 -1.70 -9.91
N SER A 52 -2.52 -2.43 -8.94
CA SER A 52 -1.07 -2.59 -8.76
C SER A 52 -0.38 -3.22 -9.96
N LEU A 53 -1.03 -4.14 -10.70
CA LEU A 53 -0.50 -4.66 -11.96
C LEU A 53 -0.45 -3.57 -13.04
N THR A 54 -1.51 -2.76 -13.19
CA THR A 54 -1.56 -1.69 -14.20
C THR A 54 -0.60 -0.55 -13.93
N GLN A 55 -0.34 -0.24 -12.66
CA GLN A 55 0.68 0.74 -12.25
C GLN A 55 2.11 0.18 -12.35
N GLY A 56 2.26 -1.11 -12.63
CA GLY A 56 3.55 -1.79 -12.68
C GLY A 56 4.21 -1.94 -11.29
N TRP A 57 3.45 -1.83 -10.20
CA TRP A 57 3.96 -2.11 -8.85
C TRP A 57 4.08 -3.60 -8.58
N LEU A 58 3.21 -4.41 -9.20
CA LEU A 58 3.33 -5.86 -9.22
C LEU A 58 3.72 -6.32 -10.62
N LYS A 59 4.77 -7.16 -10.71
CA LYS A 59 5.22 -7.76 -11.97
C LYS A 59 5.38 -9.25 -11.81
N LEU A 60 4.70 -10.05 -12.64
CA LEU A 60 4.84 -11.51 -12.63
C LEU A 60 6.31 -11.90 -12.81
N THR A 61 6.78 -12.85 -12.00
CA THR A 61 8.17 -13.30 -11.98
C THR A 61 8.28 -14.81 -11.75
N ASP A 62 9.45 -15.38 -12.01
CA ASP A 62 9.74 -16.78 -11.71
C ASP A 62 9.81 -17.02 -10.20
N THR A 63 9.26 -18.15 -9.76
CA THR A 63 9.22 -18.52 -8.35
C THR A 63 10.60 -18.64 -7.72
N ASN A 64 11.59 -19.11 -8.48
CA ASN A 64 12.96 -19.25 -8.01
C ASN A 64 13.60 -17.88 -7.75
N VAL A 65 13.21 -16.84 -8.51
CA VAL A 65 13.69 -15.47 -8.27
C VAL A 65 13.20 -14.97 -6.93
N VAL A 66 11.90 -15.11 -6.61
CA VAL A 66 11.37 -14.70 -5.31
C VAL A 66 12.01 -15.51 -4.18
N ARG A 67 12.05 -16.84 -4.31
CA ARG A 67 12.64 -17.72 -3.30
C ARG A 67 14.08 -17.32 -3.01
N HIS A 68 14.89 -17.12 -4.05
CA HIS A 68 16.28 -16.73 -3.93
C HIS A 68 16.42 -15.34 -3.29
N ASN A 69 15.58 -14.37 -3.67
CA ASN A 69 15.60 -13.03 -3.06
C ASN A 69 15.26 -13.07 -1.56
N TRP A 70 14.34 -13.93 -1.12
CA TRP A 70 14.02 -14.12 0.29
C TRP A 70 15.13 -14.87 1.04
N GLN A 71 15.71 -15.91 0.44
CA GLN A 71 16.83 -16.67 1.02
C GLN A 71 18.09 -15.83 1.21
N GLU A 72 18.41 -14.99 0.23
CA GLU A 72 19.54 -14.07 0.29
C GLU A 72 19.20 -12.76 1.00
N MET A 73 17.95 -12.56 1.43
CA MET A 73 17.49 -11.35 2.10
C MET A 73 17.89 -10.06 1.38
N LYS A 74 17.81 -10.01 0.04
CA LYS A 74 18.34 -8.88 -0.76
C LYS A 74 17.81 -7.52 -0.33
N TYR A 75 16.53 -7.44 0.02
CA TYR A 75 15.91 -6.23 0.53
C TYR A 75 16.47 -5.81 1.90
N VAL A 76 16.76 -6.79 2.77
CA VAL A 76 17.23 -6.54 4.14
C VAL A 76 18.69 -6.12 4.14
N ILE A 77 19.51 -6.72 3.27
CA ILE A 77 20.94 -6.41 3.13
C ILE A 77 21.17 -4.97 2.65
N SER A 78 20.18 -4.32 2.03
CA SER A 78 20.32 -2.90 1.66
C SER A 78 20.25 -1.93 2.84
N PHE A 79 19.95 -2.42 4.06
CA PHE A 79 19.98 -1.60 5.29
C PHE A 79 21.38 -1.65 5.93
N GLU A 80 21.95 -0.48 6.23
CA GLU A 80 23.36 -0.35 6.62
C GLU A 80 23.75 -1.14 7.88
N ARG A 81 22.87 -1.21 8.87
CA ARG A 81 23.11 -1.91 10.13
C ARG A 81 22.49 -3.30 10.18
N PHE A 82 22.14 -3.89 9.03
CA PHE A 82 21.78 -5.29 8.97
C PHE A 82 22.97 -6.17 9.40
N ASN A 83 22.77 -6.97 10.44
CA ASN A 83 23.83 -7.80 11.01
C ASN A 83 23.29 -9.16 11.46
N LEU A 84 23.17 -10.08 10.52
CA LEU A 84 23.04 -11.52 10.81
C LEU A 84 24.34 -12.21 10.45
N ASN A 85 24.76 -13.15 11.30
CA ASN A 85 25.92 -13.99 11.01
C ASN A 85 25.57 -15.08 9.98
N THR A 86 26.59 -15.75 9.45
CA THR A 86 26.42 -16.77 8.39
C THR A 86 25.50 -17.92 8.79
N GLU A 87 25.54 -18.36 10.05
CA GLU A 87 24.67 -19.45 10.52
C GLU A 87 23.21 -19.00 10.65
N GLU A 88 22.98 -17.77 11.10
CA GLU A 88 21.63 -17.17 11.13
C GLU A 88 21.06 -17.03 9.72
N LEU A 89 21.83 -16.52 8.77
CA LEU A 89 21.43 -16.42 7.36
C LEU A 89 21.09 -17.80 6.76
N LYS A 90 21.92 -18.81 7.03
CA LYS A 90 21.70 -20.18 6.55
C LYS A 90 20.46 -20.81 7.17
N HIS A 91 20.24 -20.60 8.46
CA HIS A 91 19.05 -21.06 9.16
C HIS A 91 17.78 -20.42 8.57
N LYS A 92 17.76 -19.08 8.40
CA LYS A 92 16.64 -18.37 7.79
C LYS A 92 16.40 -18.78 6.33
N SER A 93 17.45 -19.03 5.55
CA SER A 93 17.36 -19.58 4.19
C SER A 93 16.72 -20.98 4.15
N THR A 94 16.98 -21.81 5.16
CA THR A 94 16.34 -23.12 5.32
C THR A 94 14.84 -22.96 5.59
N ILE A 95 14.46 -22.09 6.53
CA ILE A 95 13.04 -21.78 6.83
C ILE A 95 12.30 -21.28 5.58
N VAL A 96 12.92 -20.40 4.78
CA VAL A 96 12.35 -19.95 3.50
C VAL A 96 12.16 -21.13 2.52
N THR A 97 13.08 -22.09 2.51
CA THR A 97 12.96 -23.30 1.67
C THR A 97 11.74 -24.12 2.09
N ASP A 98 11.57 -24.35 3.39
CA ASP A 98 10.46 -25.11 3.95
C ASP A 98 9.12 -24.42 3.67
N LEU A 99 9.07 -23.09 3.81
CA LEU A 99 7.91 -22.29 3.43
C LEU A 99 7.55 -22.47 1.95
N PHE A 100 8.52 -22.38 1.05
CA PHE A 100 8.26 -22.58 -0.38
C PHE A 100 7.82 -24.00 -0.72
N GLN A 101 8.34 -25.01 -0.01
CA GLN A 101 7.92 -26.39 -0.18
C GLN A 101 6.47 -26.58 0.26
N LEU A 102 6.10 -26.03 1.43
CA LEU A 102 4.72 -26.03 1.93
C LEU A 102 3.77 -25.38 0.93
N LEU A 103 4.09 -24.17 0.47
CA LEU A 103 3.23 -23.42 -0.44
C LEU A 103 3.07 -24.11 -1.79
N LYS A 104 4.15 -24.65 -2.37
CA LYS A 104 4.07 -25.40 -3.64
C LYS A 104 3.30 -26.72 -3.52
N GLY A 105 3.38 -27.38 -2.36
CA GLY A 105 2.67 -28.64 -2.10
C GLY A 105 1.15 -28.44 -1.95
N ASN A 106 0.72 -27.30 -1.42
CA ASN A 106 -0.66 -27.07 -1.01
C ASN A 106 -1.44 -26.06 -1.86
N LEU A 107 -0.76 -25.23 -2.66
CA LEU A 107 -1.40 -24.20 -3.47
C LEU A 107 -1.44 -24.54 -4.95
N GLN A 108 -2.64 -24.51 -5.51
CA GLN A 108 -2.95 -24.49 -6.93
C GLN A 108 -2.82 -23.07 -7.49
N GLU A 109 -2.69 -22.93 -8.81
CA GLU A 109 -2.52 -21.63 -9.49
C GLU A 109 -1.42 -20.75 -8.86
N PHE A 110 -0.36 -21.38 -8.36
CA PHE A 110 0.74 -20.74 -7.69
C PHE A 110 1.42 -19.70 -8.59
N LYS A 111 1.42 -18.43 -8.15
CA LYS A 111 2.00 -17.30 -8.88
C LYS A 111 2.90 -16.49 -7.96
N THR A 112 3.94 -15.95 -8.56
CA THR A 112 4.91 -15.09 -7.88
C THR A 112 5.04 -13.76 -8.60
N PHE A 113 5.14 -12.68 -7.82
CA PHE A 113 5.28 -11.32 -8.32
C PHE A 113 6.48 -10.66 -7.66
N ASN A 114 7.24 -9.84 -8.40
CA ASN A 114 8.06 -8.81 -7.81
C ASN A 114 7.15 -7.64 -7.45
N LEU A 115 7.33 -7.11 -6.24
CA LEU A 115 6.69 -5.92 -5.72
C LEU A 115 7.72 -4.80 -5.67
N LYS A 116 7.41 -3.72 -6.38
CA LYS A 116 8.24 -2.52 -6.44
C LYS A 116 8.33 -1.90 -5.05
N THR A 117 9.54 -1.56 -4.62
CA THR A 117 9.81 -0.95 -3.30
C THR A 117 10.41 0.45 -3.39
N SER A 118 11.00 0.79 -4.54
CA SER A 118 11.60 2.08 -4.84
C SER A 118 11.46 2.35 -6.35
N TYR A 119 12.13 3.40 -6.86
CA TYR A 119 12.21 3.65 -8.30
C TYR A 119 12.78 2.49 -9.14
N ASN A 120 13.71 1.72 -8.56
CA ASN A 120 14.35 0.58 -9.23
C ASN A 120 13.80 -0.76 -8.70
N TRP A 121 13.99 -1.81 -9.50
CA TRP A 121 13.57 -3.17 -9.13
C TRP A 121 14.65 -3.93 -8.34
N GLU A 122 15.81 -3.30 -8.13
CA GLU A 122 16.99 -3.93 -7.51
C GLU A 122 16.69 -4.38 -6.08
N ASN A 123 15.82 -3.65 -5.38
CA ASN A 123 15.38 -3.96 -4.01
C ASN A 123 13.93 -4.48 -3.94
N SER A 124 13.39 -5.01 -5.04
CA SER A 124 12.02 -5.54 -5.06
C SER A 124 11.86 -6.75 -4.13
N VAL A 125 10.78 -6.76 -3.36
CA VAL A 125 10.40 -7.94 -2.57
C VAL A 125 9.49 -8.82 -3.40
N GLY A 126 9.52 -10.13 -3.17
CA GLY A 126 8.55 -11.00 -3.81
C GLY A 126 7.24 -11.12 -3.04
N LEU A 127 6.15 -11.30 -3.77
CA LEU A 127 4.83 -11.70 -3.30
C LEU A 127 4.51 -13.07 -3.90
N VAL A 128 4.07 -14.01 -3.07
CA VAL A 128 3.56 -15.31 -3.47
C VAL A 128 2.05 -15.33 -3.28
N VAL A 129 1.30 -15.89 -4.24
CA VAL A 129 -0.14 -16.13 -4.08
C VAL A 129 -0.55 -17.42 -4.76
N GLY A 130 -1.46 -18.16 -4.14
CA GLY A 130 -2.04 -19.36 -4.71
C GLY A 130 -3.37 -19.71 -4.06
N LYS A 131 -4.02 -20.74 -4.59
CA LYS A 131 -5.38 -21.17 -4.22
C LYS A 131 -5.31 -22.56 -3.60
N THR A 132 -5.90 -22.74 -2.45
CA THR A 132 -6.04 -24.06 -1.81
C THR A 132 -7.10 -24.90 -2.52
N THR A 133 -7.17 -26.20 -2.20
CA THR A 133 -8.20 -27.11 -2.75
C THR A 133 -9.63 -26.67 -2.45
N ASP A 134 -9.83 -25.96 -1.34
CA ASP A 134 -11.14 -25.49 -0.88
C ASP A 134 -11.58 -24.21 -1.64
N GLY A 135 -10.70 -23.70 -2.49
CA GLY A 135 -10.97 -22.58 -3.36
C GLY A 135 -10.57 -21.22 -2.80
N ASP A 136 -10.22 -21.15 -1.52
CA ASP A 136 -9.70 -19.94 -0.88
C ASP A 136 -8.25 -19.70 -1.31
N SER A 137 -7.83 -18.43 -1.31
CA SER A 137 -6.50 -18.01 -1.71
C SER A 137 -5.66 -17.57 -0.52
N ILE A 138 -4.36 -17.85 -0.60
CA ILE A 138 -3.35 -17.46 0.39
C ILE A 138 -2.30 -16.59 -0.32
N GLY A 139 -1.96 -15.46 0.30
CA GLY A 139 -0.86 -14.58 -0.09
C GLY A 139 0.23 -14.56 0.98
N VAL A 140 1.50 -14.51 0.58
CA VAL A 140 2.65 -14.42 1.47
C VAL A 140 3.62 -13.38 0.93
N CYS A 141 4.02 -12.42 1.77
CA CYS A 141 4.90 -11.32 1.38
C CYS A 141 5.72 -10.85 2.60
N PRO A 142 6.96 -10.40 2.43
CA PRO A 142 7.66 -9.71 3.50
C PRO A 142 7.07 -8.33 3.79
N THR A 143 7.22 -7.86 5.03
CA THR A 143 6.99 -6.46 5.39
C THR A 143 7.98 -5.57 4.65
N ILE A 144 7.56 -4.33 4.43
CA ILE A 144 8.39 -3.31 3.80
C ILE A 144 8.38 -2.09 4.70
N TYR A 145 9.52 -1.41 4.77
CA TYR A 145 9.60 -0.15 5.45
C TYR A 145 8.69 0.92 4.81
N THR A 146 7.90 1.57 5.67
CA THR A 146 7.03 2.69 5.33
C THR A 146 7.33 3.83 6.28
N GLU A 147 7.97 4.88 5.79
CA GLU A 147 8.40 6.04 6.57
C GLU A 147 7.21 6.86 7.09
N THR A 148 6.17 6.98 6.26
CA THR A 148 5.29 8.14 6.37
C THR A 148 4.05 7.85 7.21
N TYR A 149 3.78 8.74 8.16
CA TYR A 149 2.53 8.77 8.92
C TYR A 149 1.71 9.98 8.48
N ILE A 150 0.46 9.75 8.07
CA ILE A 150 -0.47 10.83 7.71
C ILE A 150 -1.43 11.06 8.88
N PRO A 151 -1.34 12.20 9.59
CA PRO A 151 -2.19 12.49 10.74
C PRO A 151 -3.67 12.54 10.38
N GLN A 152 -4.52 12.10 11.30
CA GLN A 152 -5.99 12.20 11.18
C GLN A 152 -6.47 13.66 11.08
N LYS A 153 -5.71 14.61 11.65
CA LYS A 153 -5.96 16.05 11.51
C LYS A 153 -5.72 16.58 10.09
N GLN A 154 -4.97 15.84 9.26
CA GLN A 154 -4.66 16.21 7.89
C GLN A 154 -5.57 15.49 6.88
N ILE A 155 -5.68 14.17 6.99
CA ILE A 155 -6.61 13.37 6.19
C ILE A 155 -7.41 12.52 7.16
N TYR A 156 -8.64 12.96 7.45
CA TYR A 156 -9.54 12.24 8.34
C TYR A 156 -10.15 11.05 7.63
N ARG A 157 -9.98 9.89 8.22
CA ARG A 157 -10.35 8.60 7.61
C ARG A 157 -10.52 7.51 8.65
N THR A 158 -11.37 6.54 8.35
CA THR A 158 -11.58 5.36 9.18
C THR A 158 -10.97 4.15 8.51
N TRP A 159 -10.04 3.48 9.20
CA TRP A 159 -9.38 2.30 8.67
C TRP A 159 -10.38 1.18 8.38
N GLN A 160 -10.33 0.64 7.16
CA GLN A 160 -11.05 -0.55 6.75
C GLN A 160 -10.10 -1.74 6.84
N ASN A 161 -9.77 -2.14 8.09
CA ASN A 161 -8.92 -3.29 8.30
C ASN A 161 -9.69 -4.56 7.94
N GLN A 162 -9.16 -5.36 7.02
CA GLN A 162 -9.73 -6.66 6.72
C GLN A 162 -8.98 -7.72 7.51
N GLU A 163 -9.43 -7.95 8.74
CA GLU A 163 -8.85 -9.01 9.57
C GLU A 163 -8.96 -10.39 8.89
N LEU A 164 -8.05 -11.28 9.30
CA LEU A 164 -8.09 -12.67 8.88
C LEU A 164 -9.28 -13.36 9.54
N ASP A 165 -10.40 -13.37 8.84
CA ASP A 165 -11.57 -14.12 9.23
C ASP A 165 -11.37 -15.61 8.89
N LEU A 166 -10.73 -16.33 9.82
CA LEU A 166 -10.47 -17.76 9.70
C LEU A 166 -11.78 -18.56 9.66
N ASP A 167 -12.80 -18.14 10.41
CA ASP A 167 -14.06 -18.89 10.56
C ASP A 167 -14.77 -19.09 9.23
N ASN A 168 -14.65 -18.10 8.33
CA ASN A 168 -15.21 -18.18 7.01
C ASN A 168 -14.38 -18.98 6.00
N LEU A 169 -13.15 -19.43 6.32
CA LEU A 169 -12.29 -20.20 5.40
C LEU A 169 -12.55 -21.71 5.42
N GLY A 170 -12.15 -22.40 4.36
CA GLY A 170 -12.16 -23.86 4.28
C GLY A 170 -11.16 -24.50 5.25
N GLU A 171 -11.44 -25.73 5.70
CA GLU A 171 -10.61 -26.46 6.68
C GLU A 171 -9.20 -26.72 6.16
N ASN A 172 -9.02 -27.02 4.87
CA ASN A 172 -7.69 -27.16 4.29
C ASN A 172 -6.94 -25.83 4.31
N THR A 173 -7.63 -24.72 4.02
CA THR A 173 -7.03 -23.38 4.09
C THR A 173 -6.57 -23.03 5.50
N LYS A 174 -7.39 -23.33 6.51
CA LYS A 174 -7.03 -23.15 7.93
C LYS A 174 -5.80 -23.96 8.29
N SER A 175 -5.73 -25.24 7.91
CA SER A 175 -4.57 -26.10 8.15
C SER A 175 -3.30 -25.52 7.54
N VAL A 176 -3.34 -25.13 6.26
CA VAL A 176 -2.19 -24.54 5.56
C VAL A 176 -1.77 -23.22 6.21
N VAL A 177 -2.73 -22.39 6.63
CA VAL A 177 -2.45 -21.15 7.37
C VAL A 177 -1.73 -21.44 8.69
N SER A 178 -2.17 -22.41 9.47
CA SER A 178 -1.50 -22.79 10.72
C SER A 178 -0.08 -23.30 10.50
N GLU A 179 0.17 -24.04 9.42
CA GLU A 179 1.53 -24.49 9.06
C GLU A 179 2.42 -23.31 8.61
N ILE A 180 1.87 -22.36 7.84
CA ILE A 180 2.58 -21.12 7.48
C ILE A 180 2.94 -20.35 8.75
N GLU A 181 1.99 -20.17 9.67
CA GLU A 181 2.20 -19.44 10.93
C GLU A 181 3.32 -20.06 11.77
N ALA A 182 3.38 -21.40 11.85
CA ALA A 182 4.45 -22.10 12.55
C ALA A 182 5.83 -21.81 11.92
N ILE A 183 5.93 -21.92 10.60
CA ILE A 183 7.18 -21.69 9.86
C ILE A 183 7.65 -20.23 9.97
N ILE A 184 6.76 -19.26 9.78
CA ILE A 184 7.15 -17.84 9.89
C ILE A 184 7.43 -17.42 11.34
N SER A 185 6.82 -18.08 12.33
CA SER A 185 7.13 -17.82 13.75
C SER A 185 8.57 -18.24 14.07
N GLU A 186 9.03 -19.34 13.47
CA GLU A 186 10.45 -19.73 13.51
C GLU A 186 11.34 -18.73 12.75
N PHE A 187 10.84 -18.18 11.64
CA PHE A 187 11.52 -17.09 10.93
C PHE A 187 11.67 -15.84 11.81
N GLY A 188 10.70 -15.52 12.66
CA GLY A 188 10.78 -14.41 13.61
C GLY A 188 10.90 -13.03 12.94
N ALA A 189 11.15 -12.00 13.76
CA ALA A 189 11.40 -10.65 13.29
C ALA A 189 12.91 -10.38 13.18
N ILE A 190 13.30 -9.62 12.16
CA ILE A 190 14.65 -9.06 12.04
C ILE A 190 14.50 -7.55 12.21
N SER A 191 14.96 -7.01 13.34
CA SER A 191 14.95 -5.57 13.57
C SER A 191 16.03 -4.91 12.72
N LEU A 192 15.60 -4.08 11.79
CA LEU A 192 16.42 -3.21 10.98
C LEU A 192 16.39 -1.86 11.67
N GLN A 193 17.48 -1.53 12.34
CA GLN A 193 17.64 -0.24 12.99
C GLN A 193 18.69 0.53 12.21
N GLY A 194 18.41 1.74 11.78
CA GLY A 194 19.42 2.69 11.33
C GLY A 194 20.16 2.29 10.04
N GLY A 195 19.97 3.11 9.03
CA GLY A 195 21.05 3.55 8.16
C GLY A 195 20.80 5.02 7.89
N ASP A 196 21.86 5.79 7.64
CA ASP A 196 21.70 7.11 7.02
C ASP A 196 21.31 6.89 5.56
N ILE A 197 20.13 6.29 5.33
CA ILE A 197 19.44 6.46 4.06
C ILE A 197 18.93 7.89 4.15
N ASP A 198 19.79 8.81 3.74
CA ASP A 198 19.53 10.24 3.76
C ASP A 198 19.34 10.82 5.19
N ASN A 199 20.11 10.36 6.19
CA ASN A 199 20.06 10.83 7.60
C ASN A 199 18.75 10.59 8.39
N TYR A 200 17.84 9.72 7.93
CA TYR A 200 16.64 9.37 8.69
C TYR A 200 16.82 8.08 9.50
N ASN A 201 16.40 8.10 10.77
CA ASN A 201 16.34 6.91 11.60
C ASN A 201 15.20 6.01 11.13
N CYS A 202 15.51 5.07 10.24
CA CYS A 202 14.58 4.01 9.87
C CYS A 202 14.67 2.85 10.87
N ASP A 203 13.62 2.69 11.69
CA ASP A 203 13.42 1.51 12.52
C ASP A 203 12.29 0.67 11.91
N HIS A 204 12.61 -0.56 11.52
CA HIS A 204 11.70 -1.48 10.85
C HIS A 204 11.90 -2.91 11.29
N ASP A 205 10.83 -3.58 11.72
CA ASP A 205 10.87 -5.03 11.90
C ASP A 205 10.54 -5.73 10.57
N TYR A 206 11.56 -6.31 9.94
CA TYR A 206 11.36 -7.17 8.79
C TYR A 206 10.79 -8.52 9.23
N ARG A 207 9.65 -8.89 8.65
CA ARG A 207 8.94 -10.15 8.91
C ARG A 207 8.39 -10.70 7.61
N ILE A 208 8.19 -12.01 7.53
CA ILE A 208 7.33 -12.61 6.50
C ILE A 208 5.90 -12.63 7.05
N VAL A 209 4.99 -11.98 6.34
CA VAL A 209 3.56 -11.97 6.69
C VAL A 209 2.75 -12.75 5.67
N TYR A 210 1.55 -13.15 6.06
CA TYR A 210 0.62 -13.87 5.21
C TYR A 210 -0.80 -13.36 5.43
N ALA A 211 -1.65 -13.60 4.46
CA ALA A 211 -3.09 -13.44 4.61
C ALA A 211 -3.84 -14.46 3.74
N ALA A 212 -5.09 -14.72 4.10
CA ALA A 212 -5.98 -15.55 3.30
C ALA A 212 -7.31 -14.84 3.03
N GLY A 213 -7.94 -15.20 1.91
CA GLY A 213 -9.24 -14.67 1.51
C GLY A 213 -9.94 -15.55 0.50
N LYS A 214 -11.26 -15.34 0.35
CA LYS A 214 -12.10 -16.12 -0.58
C LYS A 214 -11.69 -16.05 -2.04
N THR A 215 -10.94 -15.03 -2.39
CA THR A 215 -10.44 -14.83 -3.76
C THR A 215 -8.99 -14.38 -3.72
N LYS A 216 -8.30 -14.60 -4.83
CA LYS A 216 -6.94 -14.10 -5.08
C LYS A 216 -6.82 -12.60 -4.84
N LYS A 217 -7.82 -11.82 -5.26
CA LYS A 217 -7.85 -10.37 -5.09
C LYS A 217 -7.88 -9.98 -3.61
N SER A 218 -8.76 -10.62 -2.83
CA SER A 218 -8.87 -10.36 -1.39
C SER A 218 -7.62 -10.82 -0.62
N ALA A 219 -7.05 -11.99 -0.96
CA ALA A 219 -5.82 -12.45 -0.32
C ALA A 219 -4.62 -11.51 -0.60
N VAL A 220 -4.50 -10.99 -1.83
CA VAL A 220 -3.45 -10.02 -2.18
C VAL A 220 -3.69 -8.67 -1.48
N GLU A 221 -4.91 -8.16 -1.47
CA GLU A 221 -5.23 -6.91 -0.77
C GLU A 221 -4.86 -7.01 0.71
N LYS A 222 -5.34 -8.07 1.39
CA LYS A 222 -5.05 -8.30 2.81
C LYS A 222 -3.56 -8.45 3.09
N VAL A 223 -2.82 -9.24 2.31
CA VAL A 223 -1.39 -9.42 2.57
C VAL A 223 -0.62 -8.12 2.36
N LEU A 224 -0.98 -7.30 1.36
CA LEU A 224 -0.39 -5.97 1.15
C LEU A 224 -0.75 -4.99 2.28
N GLN A 225 -1.92 -5.14 2.92
CA GLN A 225 -2.22 -4.40 4.14
C GLN A 225 -1.33 -4.87 5.30
N SER A 226 -1.12 -6.18 5.44
CA SER A 226 -0.24 -6.75 6.46
C SER A 226 1.24 -6.39 6.27
N THR A 227 1.69 -6.09 5.05
CA THR A 227 3.07 -5.62 4.83
C THR A 227 3.30 -4.17 5.23
N GLY A 228 2.23 -3.39 5.44
CA GLY A 228 2.26 -1.95 5.67
C GLY A 228 2.16 -1.09 4.39
N ILE A 229 2.34 -1.68 3.21
CA ILE A 229 2.39 -0.94 1.94
C ILE A 229 1.02 -0.38 1.56
N LEU A 230 -0.04 -1.12 1.86
CA LEU A 230 -1.39 -0.74 1.49
C LEU A 230 -2.20 -0.35 2.73
N GLU A 231 -2.67 0.88 2.77
CA GLU A 231 -3.75 1.29 3.66
C GLU A 231 -5.04 1.43 2.83
N VAL A 232 -6.12 0.80 3.30
CA VAL A 232 -7.47 0.96 2.76
C VAL A 232 -8.34 1.56 3.85
N SER A 233 -8.91 2.73 3.58
CA SER A 233 -9.66 3.49 4.58
C SER A 233 -10.89 4.14 3.93
N GLN A 234 -11.92 4.40 4.72
CA GLN A 234 -13.01 5.27 4.29
C GLN A 234 -12.59 6.72 4.50
N PHE A 235 -12.63 7.52 3.44
CA PHE A 235 -12.26 8.93 3.49
C PHE A 235 -13.44 9.77 3.98
N HIS A 236 -13.15 10.77 4.83
CA HIS A 236 -14.15 11.71 5.33
C HIS A 236 -13.87 13.15 4.90
N SER A 237 -12.63 13.62 5.09
CA SER A 237 -12.26 15.00 4.76
C SER A 237 -10.76 15.25 4.82
N PHE A 238 -10.29 16.17 4.00
CA PHE A 238 -9.03 16.88 4.21
C PHE A 238 -9.18 17.93 5.30
N TYR A 239 -8.18 18.05 6.15
CA TYR A 239 -8.02 19.10 7.16
C TYR A 239 -9.31 19.41 7.94
N PRO A 240 -9.89 18.43 8.67
CA PRO A 240 -11.07 18.67 9.51
C PRO A 240 -10.82 19.72 10.60
N ASP A 241 -9.55 19.89 11.01
CA ASP A 241 -9.13 20.82 12.04
C ASP A 241 -8.32 21.96 11.39
N LYS A 242 -8.93 23.15 11.33
CA LYS A 242 -8.30 24.36 10.79
C LYS A 242 -7.01 24.72 11.54
N GLN A 243 -6.88 24.37 12.83
CA GLN A 243 -5.69 24.70 13.61
C GLN A 243 -4.45 23.94 13.09
N TYR A 244 -4.65 22.74 12.53
CA TYR A 244 -3.54 21.97 11.94
C TYR A 244 -2.85 22.73 10.80
N PHE A 245 -3.60 23.51 10.01
CA PHE A 245 -3.02 24.38 8.97
C PHE A 245 -2.12 25.48 9.55
N GLN A 246 -2.47 26.00 10.72
CA GLN A 246 -1.75 27.08 11.38
C GLN A 246 -0.47 26.59 12.06
N GLU A 247 -0.50 25.36 12.60
CA GLU A 247 0.62 24.73 13.30
C GLU A 247 1.81 24.41 12.38
N TRP A 248 1.55 24.10 11.11
CA TRP A 248 2.57 23.61 10.17
C TRP A 248 3.31 24.69 9.38
N GLN A 249 3.07 25.99 9.65
CA GLN A 249 3.71 27.14 8.98
C GLN A 249 3.79 27.00 7.44
N PHE A 250 2.81 26.33 6.83
CA PHE A 250 2.84 26.03 5.38
C PHE A 250 2.83 27.31 4.54
N VAL A 251 2.26 28.36 5.12
CA VAL A 251 2.22 29.70 4.56
C VAL A 251 2.36 30.69 5.70
N ASP A 252 3.24 31.67 5.57
CA ASP A 252 3.52 32.65 6.62
C ASP A 252 2.36 33.63 6.83
N GLU A 253 1.48 33.78 5.82
CA GLU A 253 0.38 34.75 5.82
C GLU A 253 -0.96 34.11 6.23
N PRO A 254 -1.63 34.61 7.30
CA PRO A 254 -2.92 34.08 7.76
C PRO A 254 -4.02 34.05 6.70
N ASP A 255 -4.04 35.03 5.80
CA ASP A 255 -5.05 35.13 4.73
C ASP A 255 -4.88 34.01 3.68
N GLU A 256 -3.63 33.63 3.39
CA GLU A 256 -3.35 32.51 2.49
C GLU A 256 -3.68 31.14 3.13
N GLN A 257 -3.45 30.99 4.43
CA GLN A 257 -3.87 29.80 5.18
C GLN A 257 -5.39 29.63 5.14
N GLU A 258 -6.15 30.71 5.33
CA GLU A 258 -7.60 30.71 5.23
C GLU A 258 -8.07 30.31 3.83
N LEU A 259 -7.46 30.90 2.79
CA LEU A 259 -7.77 30.59 1.41
C LEU A 259 -7.51 29.12 1.08
N MET A 260 -6.40 28.55 1.56
CA MET A 260 -6.09 27.13 1.36
C MET A 260 -7.09 26.20 2.07
N HIS A 261 -7.44 26.51 3.33
CA HIS A 261 -8.46 25.75 4.05
C HIS A 261 -9.83 25.80 3.34
N GLN A 262 -10.21 26.96 2.79
CA GLN A 262 -11.45 27.09 2.01
C GLN A 262 -11.44 26.24 0.73
N LYS A 263 -10.31 26.17 0.02
CA LYS A 263 -10.16 25.30 -1.17
C LYS A 263 -10.35 23.83 -0.81
N TYR A 264 -9.71 23.33 0.26
CA TYR A 264 -9.92 21.97 0.72
C TYR A 264 -11.36 21.72 1.21
N THR A 265 -12.00 22.73 1.82
CA THR A 265 -13.42 22.65 2.19
C THR A 265 -14.31 22.44 0.96
N GLN A 266 -14.05 23.15 -0.15
CA GLN A 266 -14.78 22.96 -1.42
C GLN A 266 -14.57 21.56 -1.99
N ILE A 267 -13.34 21.04 -1.95
CA ILE A 267 -13.03 19.67 -2.35
C ILE A 267 -13.83 18.66 -1.50
N ASN A 268 -13.81 18.80 -0.18
CA ASN A 268 -14.57 17.94 0.73
C ASN A 268 -16.08 17.96 0.43
N GLN A 269 -16.65 19.15 0.22
CA GLN A 269 -18.07 19.31 -0.15
C GLN A 269 -18.39 18.61 -1.47
N PHE A 270 -17.52 18.75 -2.48
CA PHE A 270 -17.67 18.07 -3.76
C PHE A 270 -17.73 16.54 -3.58
N PHE A 271 -16.79 15.96 -2.84
CA PHE A 271 -16.77 14.50 -2.59
C PHE A 271 -18.06 14.03 -1.90
N ASN A 272 -18.45 14.71 -0.81
CA ASN A 272 -19.62 14.34 0.00
C ASN A 272 -20.94 14.49 -0.76
N GLN A 273 -21.03 15.40 -1.73
CA GLN A 273 -22.22 15.60 -2.55
C GLN A 273 -22.26 14.68 -3.77
N THR A 274 -21.10 14.29 -4.29
CA THR A 274 -21.00 13.54 -5.55
C THR A 274 -21.06 12.04 -5.34
N PHE A 275 -20.43 11.53 -4.27
CA PHE A 275 -20.27 10.10 -4.05
C PHE A 275 -20.98 9.66 -2.76
N SER A 276 -21.67 8.52 -2.81
CA SER A 276 -22.27 7.92 -1.62
C SER A 276 -21.23 7.28 -0.70
N ASN A 277 -20.09 6.89 -1.25
CA ASN A 277 -18.96 6.34 -0.51
C ASN A 277 -17.65 6.76 -1.18
N VAL A 278 -16.69 7.21 -0.38
CA VAL A 278 -15.36 7.61 -0.83
C VAL A 278 -14.33 6.77 -0.09
N MET A 279 -13.51 6.07 -0.85
CA MET A 279 -12.46 5.21 -0.33
C MET A 279 -11.11 5.87 -0.56
N MET A 280 -10.23 5.73 0.43
CA MET A 280 -8.81 6.04 0.31
C MET A 280 -8.02 4.74 0.16
N TYR A 281 -7.20 4.68 -0.88
CA TYR A 281 -6.19 3.64 -1.09
C TYR A 281 -4.83 4.31 -1.07
N ARG A 282 -4.04 4.01 -0.05
CA ARG A 282 -2.72 4.58 0.14
C ARG A 282 -1.68 3.48 -0.06
N PHE A 283 -0.84 3.66 -1.08
CA PHE A 283 0.28 2.79 -1.41
C PHE A 283 1.57 3.50 -1.01
N SER A 284 2.12 3.08 0.13
CA SER A 284 3.36 3.61 0.70
C SER A 284 4.50 2.65 0.37
N PHE A 285 5.39 3.09 -0.50
CA PHE A 285 6.66 2.43 -0.79
C PHE A 285 7.77 3.24 -0.13
N TRP A 286 8.96 2.66 0.01
CA TRP A 286 10.08 3.22 0.77
C TRP A 286 10.26 4.73 0.61
N LYS A 287 10.38 5.24 -0.63
CA LYS A 287 10.48 6.68 -0.93
C LYS A 287 9.25 7.24 -1.64
N LEU A 288 8.28 6.41 -1.99
CA LEU A 288 7.20 6.80 -2.89
C LEU A 288 5.85 6.64 -2.23
N GLU A 289 5.08 7.72 -2.22
CA GLU A 289 3.74 7.75 -1.66
C GLU A 289 2.72 7.93 -2.79
N ASN A 290 1.70 7.07 -2.83
CA ASN A 290 0.61 7.17 -3.82
C ASN A 290 -0.73 6.98 -3.12
N ILE A 291 -1.49 8.06 -2.97
CA ILE A 291 -2.78 8.06 -2.28
C ILE A 291 -3.88 8.32 -3.30
N TYR A 292 -4.88 7.44 -3.37
CA TYR A 292 -6.04 7.58 -4.23
C TYR A 292 -7.27 7.76 -3.36
N ILE A 293 -7.96 8.89 -3.50
CA ILE A 293 -9.22 9.17 -2.81
C ILE A 293 -10.30 9.17 -3.88
N ILE A 294 -11.04 8.06 -3.99
CA ILE A 294 -11.91 7.76 -5.12
C ILE A 294 -13.30 7.32 -4.67
N GLY A 295 -14.32 7.73 -5.42
CA GLY A 295 -15.69 7.29 -5.26
C GLY A 295 -16.23 6.69 -6.57
N GLU A 296 -17.18 5.77 -6.43
CA GLU A 296 -17.86 5.16 -7.58
C GLU A 296 -19.01 6.07 -8.05
N THR A 297 -19.07 6.33 -9.35
CA THR A 297 -20.19 7.08 -9.97
C THR A 297 -21.40 6.18 -10.23
N GLN A 298 -22.52 6.76 -10.63
CA GLN A 298 -23.72 5.98 -11.02
C GLN A 298 -23.47 5.07 -12.24
N SER A 299 -22.40 5.35 -13.01
CA SER A 299 -21.98 4.55 -14.15
C SER A 299 -20.92 3.49 -13.82
N SER A 300 -20.62 3.28 -12.53
CA SER A 300 -19.58 2.38 -12.02
C SER A 300 -18.14 2.71 -12.45
N ASP A 301 -17.91 3.93 -12.95
CA ASP A 301 -16.55 4.44 -13.10
C ASP A 301 -16.07 4.94 -11.74
N TRP A 302 -14.77 4.82 -11.47
CA TRP A 302 -14.18 5.33 -10.24
C TRP A 302 -13.47 6.64 -10.53
N ILE A 303 -13.83 7.70 -9.82
CA ILE A 303 -13.29 9.05 -10.02
C ILE A 303 -12.84 9.60 -8.68
N GLY A 304 -11.78 10.39 -8.70
CA GLY A 304 -11.39 11.18 -7.56
C GLY A 304 -10.01 11.76 -7.74
N ILE A 305 -9.24 11.75 -6.67
CA ILE A 305 -7.93 12.38 -6.60
C ILE A 305 -6.84 11.32 -6.50
N HIS A 306 -5.73 11.55 -7.18
CA HIS A 306 -4.44 10.89 -6.94
C HIS A 306 -3.48 11.92 -6.35
N ILE A 307 -2.91 11.60 -5.20
CA ILE A 307 -1.81 12.32 -4.59
C ILE A 307 -0.57 11.47 -4.78
N ASN A 308 0.47 12.03 -5.39
CA ASN A 308 1.79 11.40 -5.39
C ASN A 308 2.76 12.28 -4.60
N SER A 309 3.73 11.63 -3.96
CA SER A 309 4.86 12.31 -3.39
C SER A 309 6.08 11.41 -3.43
N ASP A 310 7.23 12.04 -3.54
CA ASP A 310 8.53 11.39 -3.42
C ASP A 310 9.20 11.92 -2.16
N PHE A 311 9.98 11.05 -1.53
CA PHE A 311 10.82 11.40 -0.42
C PHE A 311 12.05 12.13 -0.97
N VAL A 312 12.12 13.43 -0.73
CA VAL A 312 13.26 14.25 -1.11
C VAL A 312 14.04 14.57 0.15
N TYR A 313 15.28 14.10 0.20
CA TYR A 313 16.24 14.47 1.22
C TYR A 313 16.59 15.95 1.07
N ASN A 314 16.43 16.72 2.15
CA ASN A 314 17.00 18.05 2.24
C ASN A 314 18.04 18.07 3.38
N PRO A 315 19.34 17.98 3.05
CA PRO A 315 20.43 18.00 4.03
C PRO A 315 20.50 19.28 4.89
#